data_AF-A0A8T6Y832-F1
#
_entry.id   AF-A0A8T6Y832-F1
#
_cell.length_a   1.000
_cell.length_b   1.000
_cell.length_c   1.000
_cell.angle_alpha   90.00
_cell.angle_beta   90.00
_cell.angle_gamma   90.00
#
_symmetry.space_group_name_H-M   'P 1'
#
loop_
_entity.id
_entity.type
_entity.pdbx_description
1 polymer ?
#
loop_
_entity_poly.entity_id
_entity_poly.type
_entity_poly.pdbx_seq_one_letter_code
_entity_poly.pdbx_strand_id
1 'polypeptide(L)'
;MNRHELRLFSAMAVAIIVMALALLLLLLVPGAMGGTIVGDQPPASGDWVITQDTVVTDHVVTVRGSVVIKAELTLKGSSLLIEGLPDGSVGINVTSGGRLAVNDSSIVSSNGRPYFFRVYDEMDLTRVTVRNVLDGVLVSTSEEVTIDRVRFLDFNGPGLVLEGASGTTVKDVAFQSDGYVTRHSASVSTNSSVRYAEWDYDHPGIIDIRGGSPTIDGVDISINGTFVLDLAYSRSNIMGGLGLDLGWAMMHVDSKGTVDIRDVVLRDSTVYHSVNLGVTGSTSTNFDLDIDHGIDMVVFRDYRDASVIGIDVGTITNYMPQLSIAGIDPSSVQVT
;
A
#
# COMPACT_ATOMS: atom_id res chain seq x y z
N MET A 1 -49.41 -21.71 -30.61
CA MET A 1 -48.39 -22.21 -29.67
C MET A 1 -48.98 -22.15 -28.26
N ASN A 2 -49.10 -23.29 -27.58
CA ASN A 2 -49.72 -23.32 -26.26
C ASN A 2 -48.74 -22.84 -25.17
N ARG A 3 -49.24 -22.49 -23.97
CA ARG A 3 -48.39 -22.01 -22.86
C ARG A 3 -47.30 -23.02 -22.45
N HIS A 4 -47.51 -24.32 -22.68
CA HIS A 4 -46.51 -25.34 -22.42
C HIS A 4 -45.37 -25.31 -23.45
N GLU A 5 -45.68 -25.14 -24.74
CA GLU A 5 -44.69 -25.00 -25.81
C GLU A 5 -43.85 -23.74 -25.61
N LEU A 6 -44.46 -22.61 -25.28
CA LEU A 6 -43.73 -21.35 -25.00
C LEU A 6 -42.75 -21.49 -23.82
N ARG A 7 -43.15 -22.22 -22.76
CA ARG A 7 -42.28 -22.52 -21.62
C ARG A 7 -41.12 -23.46 -22.01
N LEU A 8 -41.41 -24.45 -22.85
CA LEU A 8 -40.39 -25.37 -23.36
C LEU A 8 -39.34 -24.64 -24.22
N PHE A 9 -39.79 -23.78 -25.14
CA PHE A 9 -38.90 -22.95 -25.97
C PHE A 9 -38.06 -21.98 -25.14
N SER A 10 -38.64 -21.35 -24.12
CA SER A 10 -37.91 -20.45 -23.21
C SER A 10 -36.84 -21.20 -22.40
N ALA A 11 -37.17 -22.37 -21.85
CA ALA A 11 -36.21 -23.19 -21.11
C ALA A 11 -35.05 -23.67 -22.00
N MET A 12 -35.34 -24.09 -23.24
CA MET A 12 -34.31 -24.50 -24.20
C MET A 12 -33.40 -23.33 -24.61
N ALA A 13 -33.95 -22.14 -24.84
CA ALA A 13 -33.16 -20.95 -25.17
C ALA A 13 -32.20 -20.56 -24.03
N VAL A 14 -32.68 -20.58 -22.78
CA VAL A 14 -31.84 -20.30 -21.61
C VAL A 14 -30.72 -21.34 -21.47
N ALA A 15 -31.03 -22.64 -21.64
CA ALA A 15 -30.02 -23.70 -21.58
C ALA A 15 -28.94 -23.54 -22.66
N ILE A 16 -29.32 -23.16 -23.88
CA ILE A 16 -28.37 -22.90 -24.98
C ILE A 16 -27.47 -21.70 -24.64
N ILE A 17 -28.03 -20.61 -24.10
CA ILE A 17 -27.25 -19.42 -23.72
C ILE A 17 -26.27 -19.77 -22.60
N VAL A 18 -26.71 -20.47 -21.56
CA VAL A 18 -25.83 -20.89 -20.45
C VAL A 18 -24.72 -21.82 -20.94
N MET A 19 -25.02 -22.74 -21.86
CA MET A 19 -24.03 -23.66 -22.42
C MET A 19 -23.04 -22.94 -23.35
N ALA A 20 -23.51 -22.01 -24.18
CA ALA A 20 -22.65 -21.19 -25.03
C ALA A 20 -21.75 -20.27 -24.19
N LEU A 21 -22.27 -19.71 -23.10
CA LEU A 21 -21.50 -18.90 -22.16
C LEU A 21 -20.46 -19.77 -21.42
N ALA A 22 -20.82 -20.97 -20.98
CA ALA A 22 -19.88 -21.91 -20.37
C ALA A 22 -18.79 -22.36 -21.36
N LEU A 23 -19.14 -22.61 -22.62
CA LEU A 23 -18.19 -22.98 -23.66
C LEU A 23 -17.27 -21.80 -24.02
N LEU A 24 -17.80 -20.58 -24.10
CA LEU A 24 -17.01 -19.37 -24.29
C LEU A 24 -16.04 -19.14 -23.11
N LEU A 25 -16.50 -19.35 -21.87
CA LEU A 25 -15.66 -19.31 -20.68
C LEU A 25 -14.59 -20.41 -20.68
N LEU A 26 -14.87 -21.59 -21.24
CA LEU A 26 -13.91 -22.68 -21.43
C LEU A 26 -12.86 -22.37 -22.51
N LEU A 27 -13.23 -21.66 -23.58
CA LEU A 27 -12.30 -21.15 -24.59
C LEU A 27 -11.45 -19.98 -24.07
N LEU A 28 -11.92 -19.31 -23.02
CA LEU A 28 -11.19 -18.29 -22.28
C LEU A 28 -10.38 -18.88 -21.12
N VAL A 29 -10.42 -20.20 -20.89
CA VAL A 29 -9.40 -20.84 -20.06
C VAL A 29 -8.08 -20.54 -20.77
N PRO A 30 -7.12 -19.86 -20.12
CA PRO A 30 -5.80 -19.68 -20.69
C PRO A 30 -5.25 -21.08 -20.93
N GLY A 31 -5.44 -21.59 -22.16
CA GLY A 31 -4.70 -22.74 -22.65
C GLY A 31 -3.25 -22.40 -22.39
N ALA A 32 -2.44 -23.39 -22.01
CA ALA A 32 -1.01 -23.24 -21.81
C ALA A 32 -0.41 -22.62 -23.09
N MET A 33 -0.45 -21.29 -23.18
CA MET A 33 0.23 -20.52 -24.20
C MET A 33 1.67 -20.90 -23.96
N GLY A 34 2.37 -21.26 -25.05
CA GLY A 34 3.74 -21.74 -25.01
C GLY A 34 4.67 -20.62 -24.59
N GLY A 35 4.51 -20.14 -23.36
CA GLY A 35 5.24 -19.04 -22.81
C GLY A 35 6.71 -19.38 -22.81
N THR A 36 7.51 -18.38 -23.12
CA THR A 36 8.94 -18.55 -23.32
C THR A 36 9.68 -17.66 -22.34
N ILE A 37 10.76 -18.21 -21.80
CA ILE A 37 11.76 -17.45 -21.05
C ILE A 37 13.03 -17.47 -21.90
N VAL A 38 13.48 -16.31 -22.36
CA VAL A 38 14.77 -16.11 -23.03
C VAL A 38 15.68 -15.37 -22.07
N GLY A 39 16.92 -15.82 -21.86
CA GLY A 39 17.85 -15.26 -20.87
C GLY A 39 17.99 -16.16 -19.63
N ASP A 40 18.14 -15.55 -18.46
CA ASP A 40 18.34 -16.26 -17.20
C ASP A 40 17.09 -17.01 -16.77
N GLN A 41 17.20 -18.32 -16.55
CA GLN A 41 16.08 -19.14 -16.13
C GLN A 41 15.84 -19.02 -14.62
N PRO A 42 14.58 -18.97 -14.15
CA PRO A 42 14.29 -19.00 -12.72
C PRO A 42 14.80 -20.31 -12.11
N PRO A 43 15.52 -20.28 -10.98
CA PRO A 43 15.99 -21.49 -10.35
C PRO A 43 14.81 -22.27 -9.74
N ALA A 44 14.98 -23.59 -9.58
CA ALA A 44 13.97 -24.42 -8.90
C ALA A 44 13.73 -24.01 -7.43
N SER A 45 14.72 -23.35 -6.81
CA SER A 45 14.67 -22.78 -5.47
C SER A 45 15.72 -21.69 -5.30
N GLY A 46 15.47 -20.72 -4.42
CA GLY A 46 16.40 -19.63 -4.12
C GLY A 46 16.15 -18.40 -5.00
N ASP A 47 17.09 -17.46 -4.94
CA ASP A 47 16.97 -16.18 -5.61
C ASP A 47 17.15 -16.31 -7.12
N TRP A 48 16.27 -15.65 -7.88
CA TRP A 48 16.43 -15.49 -9.32
C TRP A 48 17.22 -14.22 -9.60
N VAL A 49 18.49 -14.39 -9.98
CA VAL A 49 19.39 -13.26 -10.29
C VAL A 49 19.42 -13.06 -11.80
N ILE A 50 18.98 -11.89 -12.26
CA ILE A 50 18.98 -11.48 -13.67
C ILE A 50 20.28 -10.75 -13.96
N THR A 51 21.19 -11.44 -14.65
CA THR A 51 22.55 -10.98 -15.01
C THR A 51 22.73 -10.72 -16.51
N GLN A 52 21.80 -11.23 -17.33
CA GLN A 52 21.66 -10.88 -18.74
C GLN A 52 20.21 -10.50 -19.03
N ASP A 53 19.99 -9.79 -20.13
CA ASP A 53 18.65 -9.41 -20.56
C ASP A 53 17.74 -10.65 -20.66
N THR A 54 16.67 -10.61 -19.88
CA THR A 54 15.76 -11.74 -19.70
C THR A 54 14.35 -11.31 -20.06
N VAL A 55 13.72 -12.05 -20.96
CA VAL A 55 12.36 -11.78 -21.44
C VAL A 55 11.47 -12.98 -21.12
N VAL A 56 10.39 -12.72 -20.39
CA VAL A 56 9.32 -13.66 -20.09
C VAL A 56 8.07 -13.22 -20.83
N THR A 57 7.55 -14.10 -21.69
CA THR A 57 6.34 -13.83 -22.49
C THR A 57 5.31 -14.91 -22.25
N ASP A 58 4.06 -14.52 -21.96
CA ASP A 58 2.91 -15.40 -21.79
C ASP A 58 3.17 -16.58 -20.84
N HIS A 59 3.94 -16.34 -19.77
CA HIS A 59 4.38 -17.39 -18.86
C HIS A 59 4.10 -17.03 -17.39
N VAL A 60 3.92 -18.06 -16.57
CA VAL A 60 3.82 -17.94 -15.12
C VAL A 60 5.14 -18.38 -14.51
N VAL A 61 5.87 -17.45 -13.91
CA VAL A 61 7.14 -17.73 -13.22
C VAL A 61 6.90 -17.73 -11.73
N THR A 62 7.25 -18.81 -11.04
CA THR A 62 7.26 -18.84 -9.57
C THR A 62 8.69 -18.80 -9.05
N VAL A 63 8.99 -17.86 -8.17
CA VAL A 63 10.30 -17.68 -7.55
C VAL A 63 10.21 -17.98 -6.06
N ARG A 64 11.03 -18.91 -5.59
CA ARG A 64 11.14 -19.32 -4.17
C ARG A 64 12.31 -18.63 -3.49
N GLY A 65 12.31 -17.31 -3.54
CA GLY A 65 13.39 -16.42 -3.13
C GLY A 65 13.14 -15.02 -3.66
N SER A 66 14.17 -14.19 -3.62
CA SER A 66 14.12 -12.84 -4.19
C SER A 66 14.37 -12.85 -5.69
N VAL A 67 13.83 -11.85 -6.39
CA VAL A 67 14.22 -11.52 -7.77
C VAL A 67 15.18 -10.34 -7.71
N VAL A 68 16.44 -10.56 -8.10
CA VAL A 68 17.50 -9.56 -8.06
C VAL A 68 17.87 -9.19 -9.49
N ILE A 69 17.54 -7.97 -9.89
CA ILE A 69 17.65 -7.51 -11.27
C ILE A 69 18.89 -6.62 -11.40
N LYS A 70 19.90 -7.12 -12.12
CA LYS A 70 21.19 -6.44 -12.37
C LYS A 70 21.41 -6.08 -13.85
N ALA A 71 20.58 -6.65 -14.74
CA ALA A 71 20.46 -6.32 -16.16
C ALA A 71 18.98 -6.01 -16.45
N GLU A 72 18.46 -6.26 -17.65
CA GLU A 72 17.03 -6.06 -17.92
C GLU A 72 16.19 -7.33 -17.63
N LEU A 73 15.07 -7.17 -16.89
CA LEU A 73 13.99 -8.15 -16.82
C LEU A 73 12.73 -7.57 -17.47
N THR A 74 12.26 -8.21 -18.53
CA THR A 74 11.03 -7.84 -19.23
C THR A 74 9.95 -8.92 -19.08
N LEU A 75 8.78 -8.55 -18.54
CA LEU A 75 7.59 -9.40 -18.44
C LEU A 75 6.48 -8.90 -19.37
N LYS A 76 5.94 -9.78 -20.23
CA LYS A 76 4.86 -9.45 -21.18
C LYS A 76 3.75 -10.50 -21.10
N GLY A 77 2.51 -10.09 -20.83
CA GLY A 77 1.40 -11.05 -20.72
C GLY A 77 1.62 -12.10 -19.63
N SER A 78 2.47 -11.82 -18.64
CA SER A 78 3.08 -12.83 -17.76
C SER A 78 2.68 -12.62 -16.30
N SER A 79 2.84 -13.66 -15.49
CA SER A 79 2.65 -13.58 -14.05
C SER A 79 3.93 -13.94 -13.31
N LEU A 80 4.45 -13.03 -12.50
CA LEU A 80 5.54 -13.28 -11.57
C LEU A 80 4.95 -13.56 -10.18
N LEU A 81 5.11 -14.79 -9.72
CA LEU A 81 4.65 -15.27 -8.43
C LEU A 81 5.83 -15.34 -7.45
N ILE A 82 5.79 -14.56 -6.39
CA ILE A 82 6.84 -14.52 -5.36
C ILE A 82 6.40 -15.34 -4.14
N GLU A 83 7.16 -16.36 -3.76
CA GLU A 83 6.89 -17.12 -2.54
C GLU A 83 7.43 -16.37 -1.32
N GLY A 84 6.57 -15.59 -0.66
CA GLY A 84 6.92 -14.77 0.50
C GLY A 84 7.40 -15.59 1.71
N LEU A 85 8.29 -15.02 2.54
CA LEU A 85 8.74 -15.59 3.80
C LEU A 85 8.00 -14.97 5.00
N PRO A 86 7.94 -15.65 6.17
CA PRO A 86 7.24 -15.14 7.34
C PRO A 86 7.74 -13.78 7.84
N ASP A 87 9.01 -13.48 7.62
CA ASP A 87 9.67 -12.24 8.05
C ASP A 87 9.67 -11.15 6.96
N GLY A 88 9.07 -11.41 5.80
CA GLY A 88 9.04 -10.46 4.68
C GLY A 88 10.40 -10.21 4.02
N SER A 89 11.40 -11.07 4.24
CA SER A 89 12.78 -10.88 3.76
C SER A 89 13.03 -11.23 2.30
N VAL A 90 11.99 -11.54 1.52
CA VAL A 90 12.08 -11.82 0.08
C VAL A 90 11.24 -10.84 -0.72
N GLY A 91 11.67 -10.59 -1.95
CA GLY A 91 10.99 -9.62 -2.79
C GLY A 91 11.70 -9.35 -4.10
N ILE A 92 11.41 -8.19 -4.66
CA ILE A 92 11.99 -7.72 -5.92
C ILE A 92 12.94 -6.58 -5.60
N ASN A 93 14.18 -6.70 -6.06
CA ASN A 93 15.19 -5.64 -6.00
C ASN A 93 15.66 -5.32 -7.42
N VAL A 94 15.28 -4.15 -7.93
CA VAL A 94 15.93 -3.55 -9.10
C VAL A 94 17.16 -2.81 -8.60
N THR A 95 18.34 -3.38 -8.84
CA THR A 95 19.61 -2.84 -8.34
C THR A 95 20.23 -1.89 -9.37
N SER A 96 21.29 -1.17 -8.99
CA SER A 96 22.00 -0.29 -9.92
C SER A 96 22.51 -1.04 -11.16
N GLY A 97 22.28 -0.47 -12.34
CA GLY A 97 22.49 -1.06 -13.67
C GLY A 97 21.35 -1.98 -14.13
N GLY A 98 20.37 -2.25 -13.28
CA GLY A 98 19.22 -3.10 -13.58
C GLY A 98 18.02 -2.30 -14.11
N ARG A 99 17.16 -2.97 -14.88
CA ARG A 99 15.92 -2.40 -15.41
C ARG A 99 14.79 -3.40 -15.33
N LEU A 100 13.63 -2.98 -14.82
CA LEU A 100 12.43 -3.81 -14.78
C LEU A 100 11.35 -3.24 -15.69
N ALA A 101 10.98 -3.97 -16.75
CA ALA A 101 9.88 -3.60 -17.63
C ALA A 101 8.75 -4.64 -17.55
N VAL A 102 7.55 -4.22 -17.19
CA VAL A 102 6.42 -5.12 -16.96
C VAL A 102 5.20 -4.57 -17.68
N ASN A 103 4.68 -5.34 -18.63
CA ASN A 103 3.60 -4.92 -19.51
C ASN A 103 2.49 -5.97 -19.56
N ASP A 104 1.25 -5.55 -19.36
CA ASP A 104 0.07 -6.45 -19.40
C ASP A 104 0.26 -7.69 -18.52
N SER A 105 0.79 -7.50 -17.32
CA SER A 105 1.32 -8.57 -16.47
C SER A 105 0.88 -8.42 -15.02
N SER A 106 1.16 -9.42 -14.19
CA SER A 106 0.85 -9.38 -12.75
C SER A 106 2.05 -9.79 -11.91
N ILE A 107 2.26 -9.12 -10.77
CA ILE A 107 3.24 -9.50 -9.75
C ILE A 107 2.47 -9.76 -8.45
N VAL A 108 2.52 -11.00 -7.95
CA VAL A 108 1.63 -11.45 -6.88
C VAL A 108 2.37 -12.38 -5.93
N SER A 109 2.03 -12.32 -4.64
CA SER A 109 2.46 -13.36 -3.70
C SER A 109 1.84 -14.72 -4.02
N SER A 110 2.65 -15.76 -4.13
CA SER A 110 2.19 -17.14 -4.43
C SER A 110 1.55 -17.84 -3.23
N ASN A 111 1.88 -17.43 -2.02
CA ASN A 111 1.49 -18.09 -0.77
C ASN A 111 0.74 -17.16 0.20
N GLY A 112 0.34 -15.97 -0.27
CA GLY A 112 -0.36 -14.95 0.51
C GLY A 112 0.50 -14.20 1.52
N ARG A 113 1.79 -14.51 1.64
CA ARG A 113 2.71 -13.74 2.48
C ARG A 113 3.26 -12.55 1.70
N PRO A 114 3.32 -11.37 2.31
CA PRO A 114 3.80 -10.18 1.61
C PRO A 114 5.28 -10.32 1.23
N TYR A 115 5.67 -9.66 0.14
CA TYR A 115 7.05 -9.52 -0.31
C TYR A 115 7.42 -8.03 -0.41
N PHE A 116 8.71 -7.67 -0.36
CA PHE A 116 9.11 -6.28 -0.60
C PHE A 116 9.27 -5.98 -2.09
N PHE A 117 9.12 -4.73 -2.52
CA PHE A 117 9.42 -4.31 -3.89
C PHE A 117 10.20 -3.00 -3.87
N ARG A 118 11.49 -3.08 -4.23
CA ARG A 118 12.43 -1.96 -4.14
C ARG A 118 13.09 -1.70 -5.49
N VAL A 119 13.15 -0.43 -5.85
CA VAL A 119 13.62 0.07 -7.14
C VAL A 119 14.69 1.12 -6.89
N TYR A 120 15.94 0.79 -7.24
CA TYR A 120 17.10 1.67 -7.09
C TYR A 120 17.64 2.17 -8.44
N ASP A 121 16.94 1.86 -9.53
CA ASP A 121 17.32 2.19 -10.92
C ASP A 121 16.04 2.20 -11.80
N GLU A 122 16.13 2.01 -13.11
CA GLU A 122 15.00 2.13 -14.04
C GLU A 122 13.86 1.11 -13.82
N MET A 123 12.61 1.58 -13.97
CA MET A 123 11.43 0.72 -13.97
C MET A 123 10.32 1.26 -14.89
N ASP A 124 9.65 0.38 -15.63
CA ASP A 124 8.43 0.67 -16.39
C ASP A 124 7.36 -0.37 -16.04
N LEU A 125 6.32 0.06 -15.32
CA LEU A 125 5.12 -0.72 -15.07
C LEU A 125 3.97 -0.13 -15.89
N THR A 126 3.49 -0.88 -16.88
CA THR A 126 2.37 -0.47 -17.72
C THR A 126 1.26 -1.52 -17.73
N ARG A 127 0.05 -1.16 -17.29
CA ARG A 127 -1.12 -2.07 -17.20
C ARG A 127 -0.81 -3.30 -16.34
N VAL A 128 -0.27 -3.05 -15.15
CA VAL A 128 0.20 -4.09 -14.22
C VAL A 128 -0.72 -4.19 -13.01
N THR A 129 -0.94 -5.40 -12.52
CA THR A 129 -1.47 -5.61 -11.15
C THR A 129 -0.35 -6.05 -10.22
N VAL A 130 -0.17 -5.33 -9.12
CA VAL A 130 0.78 -5.67 -8.05
C VAL A 130 -0.03 -5.98 -6.80
N ARG A 131 0.20 -7.13 -6.15
CA ARG A 131 -0.64 -7.58 -5.04
C ARG A 131 0.14 -8.25 -3.90
N ASN A 132 -0.29 -8.04 -2.66
CA ASN A 132 0.31 -8.62 -1.45
C ASN A 132 1.76 -8.17 -1.27
N VAL A 133 1.96 -6.85 -1.23
CA VAL A 133 3.29 -6.24 -1.02
C VAL A 133 3.38 -5.72 0.41
N LEU A 134 4.55 -5.85 1.04
CA LEU A 134 4.75 -5.47 2.44
C LEU A 134 4.55 -3.95 2.63
N ASP A 135 5.39 -3.14 1.98
CA ASP A 135 5.35 -1.67 2.07
C ASP A 135 5.19 -1.06 0.67
N GLY A 136 4.31 -1.67 -0.14
CA GLY A 136 4.08 -1.23 -1.51
C GLY A 136 5.36 -1.21 -2.34
N VAL A 137 5.47 -0.26 -3.27
CA VAL A 137 6.68 -0.09 -4.08
C VAL A 137 7.53 1.05 -3.51
N LEU A 138 8.77 0.75 -3.14
CA LEU A 138 9.78 1.75 -2.80
C LEU A 138 10.60 2.11 -4.05
N VAL A 139 10.51 3.35 -4.48
CA VAL A 139 11.36 3.93 -5.53
C VAL A 139 12.36 4.88 -4.88
N SER A 140 13.65 4.54 -4.97
CA SER A 140 14.75 5.31 -4.37
C SER A 140 15.84 5.56 -5.41
N THR A 141 15.50 6.30 -6.47
CA THR A 141 16.40 6.63 -7.59
C THR A 141 15.96 7.90 -8.29
N SER A 142 16.90 8.63 -8.92
CA SER A 142 16.58 9.75 -9.81
C SER A 142 16.39 9.35 -11.27
N GLU A 143 16.62 8.08 -11.60
CA GLU A 143 16.48 7.55 -12.96
C GLU A 143 15.01 7.47 -13.41
N GLU A 144 14.80 7.08 -14.66
CA GLU A 144 13.47 6.99 -15.26
C GLU A 144 12.63 5.88 -14.62
N VAL A 145 11.51 6.27 -14.01
CA VAL A 145 10.53 5.34 -13.45
C VAL A 145 9.13 5.71 -13.93
N THR A 146 8.47 4.80 -14.63
CA THR A 146 7.10 4.96 -15.12
C THR A 146 6.16 3.96 -14.44
N ILE A 147 5.06 4.46 -13.89
CA ILE A 147 3.99 3.65 -13.31
C ILE A 147 2.67 4.10 -13.96
N ASP A 148 2.26 3.42 -15.04
CA ASP A 148 1.11 3.78 -15.88
C ASP A 148 0.01 2.70 -15.84
N ARG A 149 -1.22 3.08 -15.46
CA ARG A 149 -2.37 2.16 -15.40
C ARG A 149 -2.12 0.94 -14.51
N VAL A 150 -1.53 1.17 -13.34
CA VAL A 150 -1.16 0.12 -12.38
C VAL A 150 -2.21 0.01 -11.26
N ARG A 151 -2.48 -1.21 -10.81
CA ARG A 151 -3.33 -1.48 -9.64
C ARG A 151 -2.50 -2.09 -8.52
N PHE A 152 -2.41 -1.41 -7.39
CA PHE A 152 -1.81 -1.92 -6.15
C PHE A 152 -2.92 -2.45 -5.24
N LEU A 153 -2.90 -3.74 -4.97
CA LEU A 153 -3.92 -4.45 -4.21
C LEU A 153 -3.33 -5.07 -2.93
N ASP A 154 -4.05 -4.99 -1.81
CA ASP A 154 -3.75 -5.71 -0.56
C ASP A 154 -2.29 -5.53 -0.09
N PHE A 155 -1.96 -4.36 0.44
CA PHE A 155 -0.61 -4.04 0.95
C PHE A 155 -0.63 -3.71 2.45
N ASN A 156 0.51 -3.83 3.16
CA ASN A 156 0.58 -3.69 4.63
C ASN A 156 1.13 -2.34 5.13
N GLY A 157 1.70 -1.51 4.26
CA GLY A 157 2.28 -0.19 4.58
C GLY A 157 1.90 0.87 3.53
N PRO A 158 2.72 1.90 3.26
CA PRO A 158 2.48 2.76 2.11
C PRO A 158 2.29 1.92 0.83
N GLY A 159 1.36 2.31 -0.04
CA GLY A 159 1.20 1.66 -1.34
C GLY A 159 2.34 2.02 -2.30
N LEU A 160 2.87 3.24 -2.18
CA LEU A 160 3.98 3.76 -2.97
C LEU A 160 4.84 4.72 -2.12
N VAL A 161 6.15 4.50 -2.10
CA VAL A 161 7.12 5.39 -1.45
C VAL A 161 8.10 5.90 -2.51
N LEU A 162 8.27 7.21 -2.58
CA LEU A 162 9.13 7.90 -3.55
C LEU A 162 10.23 8.66 -2.80
N GLU A 163 11.44 8.12 -2.74
CA GLU A 163 12.59 8.72 -2.05
C GLU A 163 13.59 9.31 -3.05
N GLY A 164 13.67 10.64 -3.14
CA GLY A 164 14.54 11.30 -4.13
C GLY A 164 14.16 11.01 -5.59
N ALA A 165 12.88 10.70 -5.84
CA ALA A 165 12.40 10.09 -7.08
C ALA A 165 12.13 11.07 -8.24
N SER A 166 13.13 11.87 -8.62
CA SER A 166 12.96 12.98 -9.57
C SER A 166 12.61 12.57 -11.01
N GLY A 167 12.98 11.37 -11.45
CA GLY A 167 12.65 10.83 -12.77
C GLY A 167 11.33 10.06 -12.82
N THR A 168 10.53 10.10 -11.75
CA THR A 168 9.33 9.27 -11.62
C THR A 168 8.07 9.94 -12.15
N THR A 169 7.32 9.21 -12.98
CA THR A 169 5.96 9.55 -13.43
C THR A 169 4.98 8.48 -12.98
N VAL A 170 3.94 8.90 -12.25
CA VAL A 170 2.83 8.06 -11.80
C VAL A 170 1.56 8.51 -12.52
N LYS A 171 0.92 7.60 -13.25
CA LYS A 171 -0.23 7.91 -14.08
C LYS A 171 -1.32 6.84 -14.02
N ASP A 172 -2.57 7.27 -13.86
CA ASP A 172 -3.76 6.39 -13.93
C ASP A 172 -3.66 5.18 -12.96
N VAL A 173 -3.16 5.42 -11.74
CA VAL A 173 -2.87 4.36 -10.76
C VAL A 173 -4.01 4.22 -9.75
N ALA A 174 -4.33 2.97 -9.38
CA ALA A 174 -5.30 2.68 -8.33
C ALA A 174 -4.65 1.94 -7.14
N PHE A 175 -4.93 2.41 -5.92
CA PHE A 175 -4.58 1.74 -4.67
C PHE A 175 -5.85 1.22 -3.99
N GLN A 176 -5.92 -0.09 -3.76
CA GLN A 176 -7.04 -0.71 -3.07
C GLN A 176 -6.54 -1.69 -2.01
N SER A 177 -7.07 -1.59 -0.79
CA SER A 177 -6.78 -2.55 0.26
C SER A 177 -7.99 -2.72 1.17
N ASP A 178 -8.52 -3.95 1.21
CA ASP A 178 -9.63 -4.34 2.07
C ASP A 178 -9.07 -5.11 3.28
N GLY A 179 -8.93 -4.43 4.41
CA GLY A 179 -8.22 -4.95 5.59
C GLY A 179 -6.82 -4.35 5.77
N TYR A 180 -6.59 -3.13 5.28
CA TYR A 180 -5.36 -2.40 5.53
C TYR A 180 -5.18 -2.18 7.04
N VAL A 181 -4.11 -2.70 7.64
CA VAL A 181 -3.83 -2.49 9.06
C VAL A 181 -2.41 -2.01 9.24
N THR A 182 -2.26 -0.81 9.79
CA THR A 182 -0.96 -0.29 10.19
C THR A 182 -0.88 -0.22 11.71
N ARG A 183 0.26 -0.67 12.24
CA ARG A 183 0.54 -0.67 13.66
C ARG A 183 1.76 0.18 13.92
N HIS A 184 1.61 1.16 14.79
CA HIS A 184 2.69 2.02 15.23
C HIS A 184 2.83 1.93 16.73
N SER A 185 4.07 1.88 17.19
CA SER A 185 4.36 1.87 18.62
C SER A 185 5.24 3.07 18.96
N ALA A 186 4.84 3.82 19.99
CA ALA A 186 5.57 5.00 20.44
C ALA A 186 5.71 4.99 21.96
N SER A 187 6.71 5.71 22.45
CA SER A 187 6.91 5.95 23.87
C SER A 187 7.05 7.44 24.12
N VAL A 188 6.17 7.98 24.97
CA VAL A 188 6.18 9.39 25.34
C VAL A 188 6.41 9.49 26.84
N SER A 189 7.32 10.36 27.25
CA SER A 189 7.59 10.60 28.67
C SER A 189 7.57 12.09 29.00
N THR A 190 6.91 12.45 30.10
CA THR A 190 6.93 13.82 30.64
C THR A 190 7.74 13.90 31.92
N ASN A 191 8.46 15.02 32.06
CA ASN A 191 9.15 15.36 33.31
C ASN A 191 8.27 16.29 34.19
N SER A 192 8.72 16.55 35.41
CA SER A 192 8.01 17.40 36.38
C SER A 192 7.78 18.86 35.92
N SER A 193 8.50 19.32 34.90
CA SER A 193 8.43 20.71 34.42
C SER A 193 7.46 20.93 33.26
N VAL A 194 7.03 19.88 32.57
CA VAL A 194 6.13 19.97 31.40
C VAL A 194 4.73 19.56 31.83
N ARG A 195 3.78 20.50 31.87
CA ARG A 195 2.39 20.19 32.25
C ARG A 195 1.63 19.44 31.15
N TYR A 196 1.92 19.67 29.89
CA TYR A 196 1.16 19.08 28.80
C TYR A 196 2.13 18.60 27.74
N ALA A 197 2.05 17.32 27.37
CA ALA A 197 2.76 16.82 26.20
C ALA A 197 1.78 16.76 25.05
N GLU A 198 2.04 17.56 24.03
CA GLU A 198 1.44 17.39 22.71
C GLU A 198 2.33 16.45 21.92
N TRP A 199 1.73 15.42 21.34
CA TRP A 199 2.41 14.50 20.46
C TRP A 199 1.63 14.37 19.16
N ASP A 200 2.26 14.87 18.11
CA ASP A 200 1.72 14.84 16.75
C ASP A 200 2.32 13.64 16.03
N TYR A 201 1.46 12.79 15.50
CA TYR A 201 1.87 11.64 14.72
C TYR A 201 1.18 11.63 13.37
N ASP A 202 1.98 11.87 12.32
CA ASP A 202 1.55 11.73 10.94
C ASP A 202 1.80 10.30 10.48
N HIS A 203 0.73 9.58 10.19
CA HIS A 203 0.85 8.29 9.54
C HIS A 203 1.42 8.48 8.12
N PRO A 204 2.39 7.66 7.67
CA PRO A 204 2.87 7.74 6.29
C PRO A 204 1.72 7.52 5.31
N GLY A 205 1.66 8.34 4.26
CA GLY A 205 0.61 8.28 3.27
C GLY A 205 0.48 6.92 2.59
N ILE A 206 -0.66 6.66 1.94
CA ILE A 206 -0.74 5.59 0.92
C ILE A 206 0.27 5.88 -0.18
N ILE A 207 0.45 7.15 -0.52
CA ILE A 207 1.59 7.65 -1.27
C ILE A 207 2.44 8.50 -0.34
N ASP A 208 3.72 8.18 -0.21
CA ASP A 208 4.68 8.91 0.62
C ASP A 208 5.86 9.39 -0.22
N ILE A 209 5.98 10.70 -0.40
CA ILE A 209 7.04 11.34 -1.20
C ILE A 209 8.04 11.97 -0.23
N ARG A 210 9.29 11.50 -0.29
CA ARG A 210 10.41 11.94 0.55
C ARG A 210 11.54 12.44 -0.34
N GLY A 211 11.38 13.64 -0.87
CA GLY A 211 12.31 14.30 -1.78
C GLY A 211 12.03 14.02 -3.25
N GLY A 212 12.85 14.63 -4.10
CA GLY A 212 12.73 14.53 -5.57
C GLY A 212 11.65 15.44 -6.16
N SER A 213 11.31 15.22 -7.41
CA SER A 213 10.31 16.01 -8.15
C SER A 213 9.45 15.14 -9.06
N PRO A 214 8.74 14.14 -8.49
CA PRO A 214 7.89 13.26 -9.28
C PRO A 214 6.66 14.01 -9.83
N THR A 215 6.09 13.47 -10.91
CA THR A 215 4.78 13.87 -11.42
C THR A 215 3.76 12.78 -11.10
N ILE A 216 2.60 13.18 -10.54
CA ILE A 216 1.50 12.28 -10.17
C ILE A 216 0.22 12.79 -10.83
N ASP A 217 -0.43 11.92 -11.60
CA ASP A 217 -1.63 12.26 -12.38
C ASP A 217 -2.63 11.10 -12.40
N GLY A 218 -3.89 11.33 -12.09
CA GLY A 218 -4.93 10.30 -12.17
C GLY A 218 -4.72 9.19 -11.14
N VAL A 219 -4.74 9.53 -9.85
CA VAL A 219 -4.62 8.54 -8.77
C VAL A 219 -5.98 8.26 -8.14
N ASP A 220 -6.32 6.99 -7.99
CA ASP A 220 -7.53 6.54 -7.32
C ASP A 220 -7.16 5.75 -6.05
N ILE A 221 -7.69 6.14 -4.90
CA ILE A 221 -7.41 5.47 -3.63
C ILE A 221 -8.72 5.00 -3.00
N SER A 222 -8.75 3.72 -2.60
CA SER A 222 -9.86 3.07 -1.91
C SER A 222 -9.35 2.16 -0.79
N ILE A 223 -9.35 2.65 0.44
CA ILE A 223 -8.77 1.94 1.60
C ILE A 223 -9.84 1.67 2.65
N ASN A 224 -10.02 0.39 2.97
CA ASN A 224 -10.80 -0.05 4.11
C ASN A 224 -9.84 -0.62 5.13
N GLY A 225 -9.54 0.15 6.19
CA GLY A 225 -8.45 -0.17 7.09
C GLY A 225 -8.55 0.38 8.50
N THR A 226 -7.67 -0.11 9.36
CA THR A 226 -7.51 0.31 10.76
C THR A 226 -6.08 0.76 11.00
N PHE A 227 -5.92 2.00 11.41
CA PHE A 227 -4.70 2.50 12.03
C PHE A 227 -4.72 2.16 13.52
N VAL A 228 -3.65 1.52 14.00
CA VAL A 228 -3.48 1.16 15.41
C VAL A 228 -2.24 1.85 15.96
N LEU A 229 -2.42 2.63 17.02
CA LEU A 229 -1.35 3.24 17.79
C LEU A 229 -1.24 2.57 19.16
N ASP A 230 -0.10 1.92 19.41
CA ASP A 230 0.30 1.39 20.71
C ASP A 230 1.22 2.40 21.40
N LEU A 231 0.67 3.20 22.32
CA LEU A 231 1.39 4.27 23.01
C LEU A 231 1.73 3.89 24.45
N ALA A 232 3.02 3.81 24.76
CA ALA A 232 3.51 3.73 26.13
C ALA A 232 3.76 5.14 26.69
N TYR A 233 2.97 5.57 27.65
CA TYR A 233 3.10 6.87 28.29
C TYR A 233 3.64 6.73 29.72
N SER A 234 4.77 7.40 29.99
CA SER A 234 5.38 7.47 31.32
C SER A 234 5.31 8.89 31.86
N ARG A 235 4.78 9.06 33.07
CA ARG A 235 4.52 10.38 33.65
C ARG A 235 5.13 10.51 35.03
N SER A 236 5.80 11.63 35.30
CA SER A 236 6.44 11.89 36.60
C SER A 236 5.88 13.10 37.37
N ASN A 237 4.84 13.77 36.86
CA ASN A 237 4.33 15.03 37.42
C ASN A 237 2.91 14.89 38.03
N ILE A 238 2.54 15.83 38.91
CA ILE A 238 1.29 15.81 39.69
C ILE A 238 0.11 16.45 38.92
N MET A 239 0.38 17.32 37.93
CA MET A 239 -0.65 18.02 37.13
C MET A 239 -0.27 18.02 35.66
N GLY A 240 -1.24 17.79 34.77
CA GLY A 240 -0.98 17.64 33.34
C GLY A 240 -1.73 16.54 32.60
N GLY A 241 -1.57 16.56 31.28
CA GLY A 241 -2.24 15.66 30.35
C GLY A 241 -1.38 15.30 29.14
N LEU A 242 -1.98 14.52 28.25
CA LEU A 242 -1.43 14.10 26.98
C LEU A 242 -2.41 14.53 25.88
N GLY A 243 -1.95 15.40 24.98
CA GLY A 243 -2.61 15.67 23.71
C GLY A 243 -2.04 14.75 22.64
N LEU A 244 -2.90 14.06 21.92
CA LEU A 244 -2.56 13.24 20.76
C LEU A 244 -3.23 13.84 19.53
N ASP A 245 -2.44 14.27 18.56
CA ASP A 245 -2.93 14.62 17.23
C ASP A 245 -2.61 13.46 16.27
N LEU A 246 -3.65 12.77 15.80
CA LEU A 246 -3.57 11.58 14.96
C LEU A 246 -4.06 11.91 13.56
N GLY A 247 -3.14 12.39 12.71
CA GLY A 247 -3.38 12.61 11.29
C GLY A 247 -3.09 11.35 10.48
N TRP A 248 -4.06 10.91 9.68
CA TRP A 248 -3.80 9.93 8.62
C TRP A 248 -3.76 10.62 7.27
N ALA A 249 -2.54 10.87 6.79
CA ALA A 249 -2.32 11.36 5.45
C ALA A 249 -2.67 10.28 4.42
N MET A 250 -3.39 10.63 3.35
CA MET A 250 -3.59 9.75 2.21
C MET A 250 -2.42 9.90 1.23
N MET A 251 -1.94 11.13 1.08
CA MET A 251 -0.68 11.47 0.45
C MET A 251 0.16 12.33 1.39
N HIS A 252 1.40 11.92 1.63
CA HIS A 252 2.38 12.70 2.37
C HIS A 252 3.48 13.16 1.42
N VAL A 253 3.80 14.45 1.46
CA VAL A 253 4.79 15.08 0.57
C VAL A 253 5.78 15.87 1.40
N ASP A 254 6.96 15.31 1.58
CA ASP A 254 8.14 15.97 2.14
C ASP A 254 9.18 16.12 1.03
N SER A 255 9.16 17.23 0.28
CA SER A 255 10.13 17.41 -0.81
C SER A 255 10.48 18.86 -1.11
N LYS A 256 11.80 19.13 -1.17
CA LYS A 256 12.36 20.43 -1.61
C LYS A 256 12.29 20.65 -3.13
N GLY A 257 11.94 19.63 -3.91
CA GLY A 257 11.73 19.73 -5.35
C GLY A 257 10.36 20.29 -5.70
N THR A 258 10.09 20.43 -7.00
CA THR A 258 8.74 20.72 -7.49
C THR A 258 7.96 19.42 -7.60
N VAL A 259 6.83 19.32 -6.91
CA VAL A 259 5.92 18.17 -7.01
C VAL A 259 4.62 18.62 -7.67
N ASP A 260 4.23 17.93 -8.73
CA ASP A 260 2.99 18.20 -9.47
C ASP A 260 2.02 17.03 -9.28
N ILE A 261 0.88 17.31 -8.65
CA ILE A 261 -0.15 16.33 -8.29
C ILE A 261 -1.46 16.74 -8.95
N ARG A 262 -2.04 15.84 -9.73
CA ARG A 262 -3.26 16.07 -10.49
C ARG A 262 -4.23 14.91 -10.38
N ASP A 263 -5.52 15.24 -10.40
CA ASP A 263 -6.63 14.29 -10.56
C ASP A 263 -6.54 13.13 -9.56
N VAL A 264 -6.48 13.47 -8.28
CA VAL A 264 -6.46 12.49 -7.17
C VAL A 264 -7.87 12.32 -6.62
N VAL A 265 -8.37 11.09 -6.66
CA VAL A 265 -9.70 10.71 -6.19
C VAL A 265 -9.56 9.77 -5.00
N LEU A 266 -10.24 10.10 -3.91
CA LEU A 266 -10.41 9.21 -2.76
C LEU A 266 -11.86 8.74 -2.68
N ARG A 267 -12.10 7.43 -2.76
CA ARG A 267 -13.46 6.88 -2.71
C ARG A 267 -13.55 5.62 -1.88
N ASP A 268 -14.77 5.30 -1.47
CA ASP A 268 -15.16 4.04 -0.83
C ASP A 268 -14.22 3.60 0.30
N SER A 269 -13.74 4.59 1.07
CA SER A 269 -12.72 4.39 2.09
C SER A 269 -13.32 4.43 3.49
N THR A 270 -12.97 3.43 4.28
CA THR A 270 -13.36 3.30 5.68
C THR A 270 -12.12 3.24 6.54
N VAL A 271 -11.96 4.22 7.41
CA VAL A 271 -10.79 4.37 8.26
C VAL A 271 -11.22 4.27 9.72
N TYR A 272 -10.58 3.35 10.44
CA TYR A 272 -10.70 3.22 11.89
C TYR A 272 -9.39 3.64 12.55
N HIS A 273 -9.47 4.39 13.65
CA HIS A 273 -8.34 4.62 14.54
C HIS A 273 -8.52 3.78 15.81
N SER A 274 -7.47 3.11 16.25
CA SER A 274 -7.43 2.37 17.52
C SER A 274 -6.22 2.86 18.31
N VAL A 275 -6.44 3.36 19.53
CA VAL A 275 -5.36 3.84 20.41
C VAL A 275 -5.30 2.94 21.63
N ASN A 276 -4.18 2.25 21.81
CA ASN A 276 -3.87 1.45 22.99
C ASN A 276 -2.89 2.26 23.85
N LEU A 277 -3.38 2.84 24.95
CA LEU A 277 -2.58 3.66 25.86
C LEU A 277 -2.19 2.88 27.11
N GLY A 278 -0.89 2.68 27.32
CA GLY A 278 -0.33 2.15 28.56
C GLY A 278 0.27 3.27 29.41
N VAL A 279 -0.33 3.57 30.57
CA VAL A 279 0.16 4.63 31.47
C VAL A 279 0.91 4.04 32.66
N THR A 280 2.20 4.35 32.79
CA THR A 280 3.04 3.84 33.89
C THR A 280 3.65 4.97 34.72
N GLY A 281 3.85 4.73 36.02
CA GLY A 281 4.57 5.64 36.91
C GLY A 281 3.83 6.92 37.30
N SER A 282 2.57 7.09 36.89
CA SER A 282 1.77 8.28 37.25
C SER A 282 1.56 8.36 38.75
N THR A 283 1.98 9.47 39.35
CA THR A 283 1.71 9.80 40.76
C THR A 283 0.52 10.76 40.92
N SER A 284 -0.11 11.16 39.81
CA SER A 284 -1.26 12.05 39.80
C SER A 284 -2.57 11.27 39.97
N THR A 285 -3.56 11.90 40.61
CA THR A 285 -4.93 11.39 40.70
C THR A 285 -5.75 11.67 39.44
N ASN A 286 -5.30 12.62 38.59
CA ASN A 286 -6.02 13.09 37.42
C ASN A 286 -5.14 12.95 36.16
N PHE A 287 -5.70 12.44 35.08
CA PHE A 287 -5.06 12.35 33.78
C PHE A 287 -6.01 12.92 32.73
N ASP A 288 -5.59 14.03 32.13
CA ASP A 288 -6.32 14.64 31.02
C ASP A 288 -5.77 14.02 29.72
N LEU A 289 -6.67 13.45 28.92
CA LEU A 289 -6.36 12.92 27.59
C LEU A 289 -7.18 13.67 26.57
N ASP A 290 -6.49 14.32 25.66
CA ASP A 290 -7.07 15.01 24.52
C ASP A 290 -6.64 14.27 23.25
N ILE A 291 -7.60 13.90 22.41
CA ILE A 291 -7.34 13.17 21.17
C ILE A 291 -8.03 13.93 20.04
N ASP A 292 -7.20 14.54 19.21
CA ASP A 292 -7.58 15.04 17.91
C ASP A 292 -7.26 13.96 16.86
N HIS A 293 -8.19 13.76 15.92
CA HIS A 293 -8.02 12.75 14.88
C HIS A 293 -8.65 13.21 13.57
N GLY A 294 -7.99 12.89 12.47
CA GLY A 294 -8.39 13.34 11.14
C GLY A 294 -7.84 12.48 10.01
N ILE A 295 -8.43 12.68 8.83
CA ILE A 295 -7.86 12.20 7.57
C ILE A 295 -7.39 13.43 6.83
N ASP A 296 -6.10 13.50 6.58
CA ASP A 296 -5.51 14.54 5.75
C ASP A 296 -5.37 14.00 4.34
N MET A 297 -5.94 14.71 3.37
CA MET A 297 -5.87 14.25 1.99
C MET A 297 -4.46 14.34 1.44
N VAL A 298 -3.86 15.52 1.55
CA VAL A 298 -2.48 15.77 1.14
C VAL A 298 -1.81 16.64 2.19
N VAL A 299 -0.76 16.11 2.80
CA VAL A 299 0.07 16.82 3.77
C VAL A 299 1.37 17.22 3.09
N PHE A 300 1.67 18.51 3.07
CA PHE A 300 2.92 19.04 2.54
C PHE A 300 3.84 19.49 3.68
N ARG A 301 5.07 18.99 3.69
CA ARG A 301 6.16 19.36 4.60
C ARG A 301 7.40 19.73 3.78
N ASP A 302 8.17 20.69 4.31
CA ASP A 302 9.46 21.13 3.75
C ASP A 302 9.50 21.35 2.22
N TYR A 303 8.39 21.83 1.67
CA TYR A 303 8.23 22.00 0.23
C TYR A 303 8.71 23.36 -0.27
N ARG A 304 9.25 23.36 -1.49
CA ARG A 304 9.62 24.61 -2.17
C ARG A 304 8.47 25.12 -3.02
N ASP A 305 8.01 24.30 -3.95
CA ASP A 305 6.93 24.60 -4.90
C ASP A 305 6.06 23.34 -5.05
N ALA A 306 4.76 23.45 -4.80
CA ALA A 306 3.81 22.36 -4.99
C ALA A 306 2.63 22.84 -5.84
N SER A 307 2.22 22.02 -6.80
CA SER A 307 1.01 22.23 -7.60
C SER A 307 0.05 21.10 -7.33
N VAL A 308 -1.18 21.46 -6.94
CA VAL A 308 -2.26 20.51 -6.66
C VAL A 308 -3.49 20.95 -7.42
N ILE A 309 -3.95 20.12 -8.34
CA ILE A 309 -5.10 20.41 -9.19
C ILE A 309 -6.02 19.19 -9.20
N GLY A 310 -7.32 19.37 -8.96
CA GLY A 310 -8.29 18.28 -9.11
C GLY A 310 -8.20 17.22 -8.02
N ILE A 311 -8.35 17.62 -6.75
CA ILE A 311 -8.62 16.65 -5.66
C ILE A 311 -10.13 16.46 -5.57
N ASP A 312 -10.60 15.22 -5.68
CA ASP A 312 -12.00 14.85 -5.46
C ASP A 312 -12.13 13.87 -4.29
N VAL A 313 -13.17 14.08 -3.49
CA VAL A 313 -13.48 13.29 -2.30
C VAL A 313 -14.85 12.68 -2.49
N GLY A 314 -14.85 11.37 -2.75
CA GLY A 314 -16.06 10.57 -2.75
C GLY A 314 -16.53 10.27 -1.33
N THR A 315 -17.06 9.07 -1.12
CA THR A 315 -17.54 8.65 0.19
C THR A 315 -16.37 8.24 1.09
N ILE A 316 -16.17 8.99 2.18
CA ILE A 316 -15.27 8.61 3.27
C ILE A 316 -16.10 8.42 4.53
N THR A 317 -15.93 7.27 5.20
CA THR A 317 -16.47 7.06 6.53
C THR A 317 -15.31 6.98 7.53
N ASN A 318 -15.20 7.99 8.39
CA ASN A 318 -14.27 7.99 9.51
C ASN A 318 -15.03 7.63 10.79
N TYR A 319 -14.51 6.68 11.56
CA TYR A 319 -15.09 6.28 12.83
C TYR A 319 -14.28 6.87 13.99
N MET A 320 -14.97 7.23 15.08
CA MET A 320 -14.30 7.70 16.30
C MET A 320 -13.26 6.68 16.79
N PRO A 321 -12.11 7.15 17.31
CA PRO A 321 -11.06 6.28 17.84
C PRO A 321 -11.62 5.32 18.88
N GLN A 322 -11.30 4.04 18.74
CA GLN A 322 -11.47 3.10 19.83
C GLN A 322 -10.30 3.26 20.79
N LEU A 323 -10.58 3.83 21.97
CA LEU A 323 -9.59 3.97 23.03
C LEU A 323 -9.61 2.74 23.95
N SER A 324 -8.46 2.07 24.05
CA SER A 324 -8.22 1.00 25.01
C SER A 324 -7.11 1.42 25.97
N ILE A 325 -7.41 1.51 27.27
CA ILE A 325 -6.43 1.84 28.29
C ILE A 325 -6.00 0.54 28.98
N ALA A 326 -4.75 0.13 28.78
CA ALA A 326 -4.18 -1.08 29.36
C ALA A 326 -3.25 -0.73 30.53
N GLY A 327 -3.62 -1.14 31.75
CA GLY A 327 -2.75 -1.06 32.92
C GLY A 327 -2.51 0.34 33.44
N ILE A 328 -3.53 0.94 34.06
CA ILE A 328 -3.32 2.02 35.03
C ILE A 328 -2.84 1.36 36.34
N ASP A 329 -1.66 1.74 36.85
CA ASP A 329 -1.26 1.34 38.20
C ASP A 329 -2.27 1.94 39.21
N PRO A 330 -3.11 1.12 39.86
CA PRO A 330 -4.36 1.57 40.48
C PRO A 330 -4.17 2.25 41.85
N SER A 331 -2.94 2.52 42.29
CA SER A 331 -2.72 3.06 43.63
C SER A 331 -3.28 4.48 43.87
N SER A 332 -3.77 5.19 42.83
CA SER A 332 -4.31 6.55 43.00
C SER A 332 -5.43 7.02 42.04
N VAL A 333 -6.09 6.16 41.24
CA VAL A 333 -7.01 6.64 40.19
C VAL A 333 -8.50 6.54 40.59
N GLN A 334 -9.19 7.68 40.58
CA GLN A 334 -10.66 7.78 40.55
C GLN A 334 -11.08 8.05 39.10
N VAL A 335 -11.92 7.19 38.51
CA VAL A 335 -12.50 7.41 37.17
C VAL A 335 -13.82 8.16 37.37
N THR A 336 -13.90 9.39 36.89
CA THR A 336 -15.13 10.21 36.80
C THR A 336 -15.54 10.37 35.35
#